data_AF-A0A3D3ZJM2-F1
#
_entry.id   AF-A0A3D3ZJM2-F1
#
_cell.length_a   1.000
_cell.length_b   1.000
_cell.length_c   1.000
_cell.angle_alpha   90.00
_cell.angle_beta   90.00
_cell.angle_gamma   90.00
#
_symmetry.space_group_name_H-M   'P 1'
#
loop_
_entity.id
_entity.type
_entity.pdbx_description
1 polymer ?
#
loop_
_entity_poly.entity_id
_entity_poly.type
_entity_poly.pdbx_seq_one_letter_code
_entity_poly.pdbx_strand_id
1 'polypeptide(L)' 'KTAIASLTSYGRVFPPANLPRYDRTIFLLINGRRTIADFSQLTKRSTEEIYASLHRLQNLQIITIETLPAQP' A
#
# COMPACT_ATOMS: atom_id res chain seq x y z
N LYS A 1 -3.25 -6.34 -13.08
CA LYS A 1 -2.66 -4.98 -13.08
C LYS A 1 -1.57 -4.93 -12.03
N THR A 2 -0.37 -4.55 -12.41
CA THR A 2 0.76 -4.43 -11.50
C THR A 2 0.72 -3.01 -10.94
N ALA A 3 0.53 -2.85 -9.64
CA ALA A 3 0.50 -1.55 -8.99
C ALA A 3 1.47 -1.55 -7.82
N ILE A 4 2.19 -0.45 -7.67
CA ILE A 4 3.19 -0.24 -6.62
C ILE A 4 2.71 0.91 -5.74
N ALA A 5 2.83 0.73 -4.43
CA ALA A 5 2.57 1.79 -3.47
C ALA A 5 3.89 2.43 -3.00
N SER A 6 3.88 3.75 -2.82
CA SER A 6 4.99 4.55 -2.30
C SER A 6 4.50 5.54 -1.24
N LEU A 7 5.35 5.87 -0.26
CA LEU A 7 5.00 6.84 0.78
C LEU A 7 5.09 8.26 0.23
N THR A 8 4.09 9.10 0.54
CA THR A 8 4.17 10.55 0.32
C THR A 8 5.10 11.20 1.35
N SER A 9 5.45 12.47 1.15
CA SER A 9 6.20 13.25 2.16
C SER A 9 5.50 13.24 3.52
N TYR A 10 4.16 13.34 3.54
CA TYR A 10 3.37 13.23 4.76
C TYR A 10 3.37 11.80 5.33
N GLY A 11 3.23 10.79 4.48
CA GLY A 11 3.31 9.38 4.88
C GLY A 11 4.60 9.03 5.61
N ARG A 12 5.75 9.59 5.21
CA ARG A 12 7.04 9.31 5.88
C ARG A 12 7.09 9.73 7.35
N VAL A 13 6.30 10.74 7.74
CA VAL A 13 6.21 11.24 9.12
C VAL A 13 4.91 10.84 9.80
N PHE A 14 4.02 10.14 9.09
CA PHE A 14 2.72 9.77 9.62
C PHE A 14 2.86 8.69 10.71
N PRO A 15 2.29 8.91 11.91
CA PRO A 15 2.38 7.95 13.01
C PRO A 15 1.57 6.68 12.68
N PRO A 16 2.21 5.50 12.49
CA PRO A 16 1.52 4.28 12.10
C PRO A 16 0.51 3.79 13.15
N ALA A 17 0.66 4.23 14.40
CA ALA A 17 -0.26 3.93 15.49
C ALA A 17 -1.69 4.46 15.26
N ASN A 18 -1.85 5.46 14.38
CA ASN A 18 -3.15 6.01 14.02
C ASN A 18 -3.90 5.16 12.98
N LEU A 19 -3.28 4.10 12.45
CA LEU A 19 -3.91 3.19 11.50
C LEU A 19 -4.48 1.96 12.21
N PRO A 20 -5.61 1.41 11.72
CA PRO A 20 -6.07 0.08 12.10
C PRO A 20 -4.96 -0.96 11.89
N ARG A 21 -4.95 -2.03 12.70
CA ARG A 21 -3.89 -3.05 12.70
C ARG A 21 -3.49 -3.55 11.30
N TYR A 22 -4.48 -3.77 10.43
CA TYR A 22 -4.24 -4.29 9.08
C TYR A 22 -3.64 -3.23 8.15
N ASP A 23 -4.25 -2.04 8.11
CA ASP A 23 -3.75 -0.93 7.30
C ASP A 23 -2.34 -0.52 7.76
N ARG A 24 -2.08 -0.57 9.07
CA ARG A 24 -0.74 -0.37 9.65
C ARG A 24 0.27 -1.38 9.12
N THR A 25 -0.09 -2.67 9.07
CA THR A 25 0.80 -3.72 8.56
C THR A 25 1.18 -3.44 7.11
N ILE A 26 0.20 -3.17 6.25
CA ILE A 26 0.45 -2.87 4.84
C ILE A 26 1.29 -1.60 4.71
N PHE A 27 0.92 -0.54 5.44
CA PHE A 27 1.64 0.73 5.44
C PHE A 27 3.14 0.57 5.78
N LEU A 28 3.47 -0.23 6.80
CA LEU A 28 4.86 -0.49 7.19
C LEU A 28 5.64 -1.32 6.15
N LEU A 29 4.95 -2.05 5.27
CA LEU A 29 5.57 -2.86 4.22
C LEU A 29 5.83 -2.06 2.93
N ILE A 30 5.31 -0.83 2.82
CA ILE A 30 5.43 0.02 1.63
C ILE A 30 6.84 0.57 1.50
N ASN A 31 7.47 0.33 0.35
CA ASN A 31 8.82 0.78 0.03
C ASN A 31 9.01 1.24 -1.43
N GLY A 32 7.92 1.38 -2.20
CA GLY A 32 8.00 1.77 -3.62
C GLY A 32 8.52 0.68 -4.57
N ARG A 33 8.67 -0.57 -4.12
CA ARG A 33 9.15 -1.69 -4.96
C ARG A 33 8.20 -2.87 -4.98
N ARG A 34 7.35 -3.00 -3.96
CA ARG A 34 6.42 -4.12 -3.81
C ARG A 34 5.14 -3.87 -4.58
N THR A 35 4.73 -4.90 -5.30
CA THR A 35 3.46 -4.99 -5.99
C THR A 35 2.36 -5.46 -5.05
N ILE A 36 1.11 -5.33 -5.48
CA ILE A 36 -0.06 -5.87 -4.77
C ILE A 36 0.04 -7.39 -4.57
N ALA A 37 0.63 -8.11 -5.52
CA ALA A 37 0.86 -9.55 -5.37
C ALA A 37 1.85 -9.83 -4.22
N ASP A 38 2.93 -9.04 -4.12
CA ASP A 38 3.91 -9.17 -3.03
C ASP A 38 3.26 -8.90 -1.66
N PHE A 39 2.43 -7.85 -1.56
CA PHE A 39 1.68 -7.56 -0.34
C PHE A 39 0.72 -8.70 0.04
N SER A 40 0.01 -9.26 -0.94
CA SER A 40 -0.89 -10.40 -0.73
C SER A 40 -0.14 -11.62 -0.20
N GLN A 41 1.02 -11.95 -0.77
CA GLN A 41 1.87 -13.05 -0.31
C GLN A 41 2.43 -12.82 1.10
N LEU A 42 2.96 -11.63 1.38
CA LEU A 42 3.59 -11.31 2.67
C LEU A 42 2.58 -11.26 3.83
N THR A 43 1.37 -10.78 3.56
CA THR A 43 0.33 -10.63 4.59
C THR A 43 -0.63 -11.82 4.65
N LYS A 44 -0.52 -12.77 3.70
CA LYS A 44 -1.44 -13.90 3.50
C LYS A 44 -2.91 -13.45 3.38
N ARG A 45 -3.14 -12.40 2.57
CA ARG A 45 -4.44 -11.76 2.35
C ARG A 45 -4.84 -11.78 0.89
N SER A 46 -6.13 -11.63 0.62
CA SER A 46 -6.60 -11.52 -0.76
C SER A 46 -6.12 -10.21 -1.38
N THR A 47 -5.96 -10.19 -2.71
CA THR A 47 -5.59 -8.97 -3.43
C THR A 47 -6.62 -7.86 -3.23
N GLU A 48 -7.90 -8.20 -3.11
CA GLU A 48 -9.00 -7.27 -2.84
C GLU A 48 -8.85 -6.58 -1.48
N GLU A 49 -8.50 -7.31 -0.44
CA GLU A 49 -8.21 -6.75 0.89
C GLU A 49 -7.02 -5.78 0.82
N ILE A 50 -5.96 -6.15 0.09
CA ILE A 50 -4.81 -5.26 -0.14
C ILE A 50 -5.25 -3.98 -0.85
N TYR A 51 -6.03 -4.08 -1.94
CA TYR A 51 -6.53 -2.91 -2.66
C TYR A 51 -7.36 -2.01 -1.75
N ALA A 52 -8.26 -2.57 -0.94
CA ALA A 52 -9.09 -1.80 -0.02
C ALA A 52 -8.24 -1.03 1.01
N SER A 53 -7.23 -1.69 1.60
CA SER A 53 -6.28 -1.04 2.51
C SER A 53 -5.46 0.05 1.81
N LEU A 54 -4.88 -0.24 0.65
CA LEU A 54 -4.11 0.75 -0.10
C LEU A 54 -4.96 1.97 -0.50
N HIS A 55 -6.21 1.76 -0.92
CA HIS A 55 -7.14 2.87 -1.20
C HIS A 55 -7.45 3.71 0.05
N ARG A 56 -7.66 3.08 1.22
CA ARG A 56 -7.84 3.84 2.47
C ARG A 56 -6.60 4.68 2.81
N LEU A 57 -5.41 4.10 2.69
CA LEU A 57 -4.15 4.82 2.91
C LEU A 57 -3.96 5.95 1.88
N GLN A 58 -4.37 5.74 0.63
CA GLN A 58 -4.32 6.77 -0.42
C GLN A 58 -5.30 7.91 -0.13
N ASN A 59 -6.51 7.61 0.35
CA ASN A 59 -7.50 8.62 0.75
C ASN A 59 -7.01 9.48 1.92
N LEU A 60 -6.18 8.91 2.80
CA LEU A 60 -5.48 9.64 3.86
C LEU A 60 -4.26 10.44 3.36
N GLN A 61 -3.96 10.38 2.05
CA GLN A 61 -2.85 11.08 1.39
C GLN A 61 -1.46 10.71 1.92
N ILE A 62 -1.34 9.58 2.63
CA ILE A 62 -0.07 9.08 3.19
C ILE A 62 0.67 8.16 2.21
N ILE A 63 -0.01 7.65 1.18
CA ILE A 63 0.61 6.88 0.10
C ILE A 63 0.12 7.35 -1.26
N THR A 64 0.88 7.03 -2.28
CA THR A 64 0.50 7.08 -3.69
C THR A 64 0.54 5.68 -4.27
N ILE A 65 -0.39 5.38 -5.18
CA ILE A 65 -0.44 4.11 -5.91
C ILE A 65 -0.15 4.41 -7.38
N GLU A 66 0.94 3.84 -7.88
CA GLU A 66 1.32 3.94 -9.29
C GLU A 66 0.95 2.63 -9.99
N THR A 67 0.05 2.70 -10.96
CA THR A 67 -0.20 1.59 -11.86
C THR A 67 0.94 1.50 -12.86
N LEU A 68 1.67 0.38 -12.84
CA LEU A 68 2.64 0.10 -13.89
C LEU A 68 1.87 -0.08 -15.20
N PRO A 69 2.32 0.56 -16.30
CA PRO A 69 1.74 0.29 -17.61
C PRO A 69 1.89 -1.22 -17.90
N ALA A 70 0.84 -1.83 -18.43
CA ALA A 70 0.98 -3.14 -19.03
C ALA A 70 2.03 -2.98 -20.13
N GLN A 71 3.19 -3.62 -19.98
CA GLN A 71 4.16 -3.61 -21.08
C GLN A 71 3.48 -4.23 -22.32
N PRO A 72 3.63 -3.60 -23.49
CA PRO A 72 3.01 -4.06 -24.74
C PRO A 72 3.51 -5.45 -25.16
#